data_AF-A0A4P7NUR6-F1
#
_entry.id   AF-A0A4P7NUR6-F1
#
_cell.length_a   1.000
_cell.length_b   1.000
_cell.length_c   1.000
_cell.angle_alpha   90.00
_cell.angle_beta   90.00
_cell.angle_gamma   90.00
#
_symmetry.space_group_name_H-M   'P 1'
#
loop_
_entity.id
_entity.type
_entity.pdbx_description
1 polymer ?
#
loop_
_entity_poly.entity_id
_entity_poly.type
_entity_poly.pdbx_seq_one_letter_code
_entity_poly.pdbx_strand_id
1 'polypeptide(L)'
;MENAVAANILGTLGAVCWSVQLIPQIVVNYRRHNTIGLQPSMMMLWAWAGVPLGVYNITEEFNVALRIQPQILTLLSLVTWAQCCYYDWKHWPLTRCVAVVVPLAALMAAVQVALIFALRAARDQAHLTWPSILMAALSAALLAAGVLRHYWDVYLHRSVRGISFIFVGIDAAGDLFSLLSVFFQPKLDVLGIVIYGTELVLWLGLFAAGGYLNLKPWVGRRFGSSGAGSPPVSPSERAGDAGEDGQQGGGGGGGGGVMLRNTPSSTSVFRTASCDVPGQEGGARTRPGFITAAQR
;
A
#
# COMPACT_ATOMS: atom_id res chain seq x y z
N MET A 1 -18.20 22.57 23.32
CA MET A 1 -18.66 23.47 22.24
C MET A 1 -19.43 22.61 21.27
N GLU A 2 -20.75 22.59 21.40
CA GLU A 2 -21.61 21.77 20.53
C GLU A 2 -21.78 22.50 19.20
N ASN A 3 -21.40 21.86 18.09
CA ASN A 3 -21.58 22.43 16.77
C ASN A 3 -21.85 21.29 15.77
N ALA A 4 -23.13 21.04 15.51
CA ALA A 4 -23.58 19.98 14.60
C ALA A 4 -23.04 20.16 13.17
N VAL A 5 -22.82 21.40 12.72
CA VAL A 5 -22.22 21.69 11.41
C VAL A 5 -20.76 21.26 11.39
N ALA A 6 -19.99 21.61 12.43
CA ALA A 6 -18.59 21.21 12.55
C ALA A 6 -18.46 19.68 12.65
N ALA A 7 -19.30 19.01 13.45
CA ALA A 7 -19.33 17.56 13.56
C ALA A 7 -19.59 16.88 12.20
N ASN A 8 -20.56 17.36 11.43
CA ASN A 8 -20.87 16.79 10.12
C ASN A 8 -19.74 17.04 9.09
N ILE A 9 -19.16 18.23 9.07
CA ILE A 9 -18.05 18.56 8.16
C ILE A 9 -16.83 17.69 8.49
N LEU A 10 -16.43 17.63 9.76
CA LEU A 10 -15.27 16.86 10.20
C LEU A 10 -15.47 15.35 9.98
N GLY A 11 -16.65 14.82 10.31
CA GLY A 11 -16.97 13.41 10.06
C GLY A 11 -16.98 13.07 8.56
N THR A 12 -17.46 14.00 7.72
CA THR A 12 -17.42 13.83 6.26
C THR A 12 -16.00 13.88 5.72
N LEU A 13 -15.16 14.80 6.20
CA LEU A 13 -13.74 14.86 5.85
C LEU A 13 -13.02 13.56 6.23
N GLY A 14 -13.30 13.04 7.43
CA GLY A 14 -12.78 11.75 7.88
C GLY A 14 -13.17 10.61 6.93
N ALA A 15 -14.46 10.51 6.59
CA ALA A 15 -14.96 9.51 5.65
C ALA A 15 -14.34 9.63 4.25
N VAL A 16 -14.11 10.86 3.76
CA VAL A 16 -13.45 11.10 2.46
C VAL A 16 -11.99 10.66 2.51
N CYS A 17 -11.25 11.03 3.56
CA CYS A 17 -9.88 10.56 3.78
C CYS A 17 -9.81 9.03 3.74
N TRP A 18 -10.65 8.34 4.50
CA TRP A 18 -10.65 6.88 4.50
C TRP A 18 -11.07 6.25 3.18
N SER A 19 -11.93 6.93 2.41
CA SER A 19 -12.34 6.46 1.09
C SER A 19 -11.21 6.53 0.06
N VAL A 20 -10.26 7.46 0.20
CA VAL A 20 -9.18 7.65 -0.78
C VAL A 20 -7.83 7.12 -0.30
N GLN A 21 -7.71 6.71 0.96
CA GLN A 21 -6.44 6.36 1.61
C GLN A 21 -5.60 5.34 0.84
N LEU A 22 -6.23 4.30 0.27
CA LEU A 22 -5.52 3.22 -0.42
C LEU A 22 -5.13 3.59 -1.86
N ILE A 23 -5.69 4.66 -2.44
CA ILE A 23 -5.44 5.04 -3.84
C ILE A 23 -3.96 5.34 -4.09
N PRO A 24 -3.26 6.16 -3.27
CA PRO A 24 -1.82 6.37 -3.42
C PRO A 24 -1.01 5.06 -3.41
N GLN A 25 -1.37 4.09 -2.56
CA GLN A 25 -0.69 2.80 -2.51
C GLN A 25 -0.93 2.01 -3.81
N ILE A 26 -2.16 1.94 -4.30
CA ILE A 26 -2.52 1.26 -5.56
C ILE A 26 -1.75 1.84 -6.75
N VAL A 27 -1.65 3.17 -6.82
CA VAL A 27 -0.92 3.87 -7.88
C VAL A 27 0.58 3.58 -7.79
N VAL A 28 1.16 3.59 -6.58
CA VAL A 28 2.58 3.25 -6.39
C VAL A 28 2.87 1.81 -6.78
N ASN A 29 2.02 0.86 -6.38
CA ASN A 29 2.13 -0.55 -6.77
C ASN A 29 2.12 -0.71 -8.29
N TYR A 30 1.16 -0.05 -8.96
CA TYR A 30 1.04 -0.09 -10.42
C TYR A 30 2.28 0.49 -11.10
N ARG A 31 2.81 1.64 -10.63
CA ARG A 31 3.98 2.29 -11.23
C ARG A 31 5.28 1.51 -11.01
N ARG A 32 5.42 0.79 -9.90
CA ARG A 32 6.62 0.02 -9.57
C ARG A 32 6.60 -1.39 -10.14
N HIS A 33 5.42 -1.89 -10.53
CA HIS A 33 5.18 -3.29 -10.90
C HIS A 33 5.68 -4.29 -9.85
N ASN A 34 5.72 -3.87 -8.59
CA ASN A 34 6.02 -4.68 -7.42
C ASN A 34 5.27 -4.11 -6.21
N THR A 35 5.07 -4.98 -5.23
CA THR A 35 4.36 -4.78 -3.96
C THR A 35 5.24 -5.16 -2.77
N ILE A 36 6.57 -5.12 -2.94
CA ILE A 36 7.53 -5.56 -1.93
C ILE A 36 7.34 -4.77 -0.63
N GLY A 37 6.99 -5.48 0.45
CA GLY A 37 6.75 -4.92 1.78
C GLY A 37 5.30 -4.45 2.03
N LEU A 38 4.40 -4.64 1.07
CA LEU A 38 2.96 -4.51 1.28
C LEU A 38 2.41 -5.86 1.74
N GLN A 39 1.75 -5.90 2.90
CA GLN A 39 1.35 -7.17 3.50
C GLN A 39 -0.03 -7.64 3.00
N PRO A 40 -0.13 -8.77 2.27
CA PRO A 40 -1.41 -9.20 1.70
C PRO A 40 -2.45 -9.53 2.77
N SER A 41 -2.02 -10.06 3.92
CA SER A 41 -2.94 -10.41 5.01
C SER A 41 -3.62 -9.19 5.63
N MET A 42 -2.94 -8.04 5.70
CA MET A 42 -3.55 -6.78 6.13
C MET A 42 -4.70 -6.38 5.20
N MET A 43 -4.45 -6.41 3.88
CA MET A 43 -5.48 -6.06 2.88
C MET A 43 -6.68 -7.00 2.96
N MET A 44 -6.47 -8.29 3.21
CA MET A 44 -7.57 -9.24 3.38
C MET A 44 -8.36 -8.98 4.67
N LEU A 45 -7.68 -8.69 5.78
CA LEU A 45 -8.34 -8.35 7.06
C LEU A 45 -9.21 -7.09 6.92
N TRP A 46 -8.69 -6.07 6.25
CA TRP A 46 -9.41 -4.83 5.99
C TRP A 46 -10.60 -4.99 5.05
N ALA A 47 -10.46 -5.82 4.02
CA ALA A 47 -11.59 -6.16 3.16
C ALA A 47 -12.71 -6.78 4.02
N TRP A 48 -12.38 -7.75 4.88
CA TRP A 48 -13.37 -8.37 5.77
C TRP A 48 -13.88 -7.42 6.84
N ALA A 49 -13.09 -6.46 7.30
CA ALA A 49 -13.52 -5.43 8.25
C ALA A 49 -14.60 -4.51 7.69
N GLY A 50 -14.59 -4.26 6.38
CA GLY A 50 -15.58 -3.42 5.71
C GLY A 50 -16.99 -4.03 5.67
N VAL A 51 -17.12 -5.36 5.78
CA VAL A 51 -18.41 -6.06 5.86
C VAL A 51 -19.17 -5.66 7.13
N PRO A 52 -18.71 -5.96 8.36
CA PRO A 52 -19.41 -5.58 9.58
C PRO A 52 -19.47 -4.06 9.75
N LEU A 53 -18.48 -3.30 9.27
CA LEU A 53 -18.53 -1.83 9.29
C LEU A 53 -19.70 -1.29 8.46
N GLY A 54 -19.87 -1.79 7.25
CA GLY A 54 -20.96 -1.37 6.39
C GLY A 54 -22.32 -1.87 6.90
N VAL A 55 -22.39 -3.07 7.51
CA VAL A 55 -23.60 -3.52 8.20
C VAL A 55 -23.97 -2.52 9.30
N TYR A 56 -23.02 -2.21 10.19
CA TYR A 56 -23.21 -1.26 11.28
C TYR A 56 -23.70 0.10 10.77
N ASN A 57 -22.97 0.72 9.84
CA ASN A 57 -23.27 2.05 9.32
C ASN A 57 -24.61 2.13 8.57
N ILE A 58 -25.02 1.05 7.88
CA ILE A 58 -26.32 0.98 7.22
C ILE A 58 -27.44 0.76 8.23
N THR A 59 -27.26 -0.14 9.20
CA THR A 59 -28.31 -0.44 10.19
C THR A 59 -28.55 0.68 11.20
N GLU A 60 -27.51 1.45 11.54
CA GLU A 60 -27.63 2.66 12.38
C GLU A 60 -28.04 3.91 11.58
N GLU A 61 -28.27 3.76 10.28
CA GLU A 61 -28.73 4.82 9.40
C GLU A 61 -27.84 6.08 9.41
N PHE A 62 -26.52 5.92 9.53
CA PHE A 62 -25.57 7.03 9.51
C PHE A 62 -25.58 7.82 8.18
N ASN A 63 -24.87 8.95 8.14
CA ASN A 63 -24.72 9.77 6.95
C ASN A 63 -24.26 8.94 5.73
N VAL A 64 -24.73 9.31 4.53
CA VAL A 64 -24.44 8.58 3.28
C VAL A 64 -22.93 8.37 3.06
N ALA A 65 -22.11 9.36 3.40
CA ALA A 65 -20.65 9.25 3.34
C ALA A 65 -20.10 8.05 4.14
N LEU A 66 -20.59 7.86 5.37
CA LEU A 66 -20.19 6.75 6.24
C LEU A 66 -20.78 5.40 5.79
N ARG A 67 -21.89 5.37 5.05
CA ARG A 67 -22.42 4.12 4.47
C ARG A 67 -21.62 3.66 3.25
N ILE A 68 -21.13 4.61 2.44
CA ILE A 68 -20.37 4.32 1.22
C ILE A 68 -18.91 4.00 1.55
N GLN A 69 -18.31 4.65 2.55
CA GLN A 69 -16.89 4.49 2.89
C GLN A 69 -16.46 3.01 3.10
N PRO A 70 -17.19 2.16 3.85
CA PRO A 70 -16.81 0.76 4.05
C PRO A 70 -16.83 -0.07 2.75
N GLN A 71 -17.68 0.30 1.80
CA GLN A 71 -17.76 -0.34 0.49
C GLN A 71 -16.52 -0.02 -0.34
N ILE A 72 -16.12 1.26 -0.31
CA ILE A 72 -14.89 1.72 -0.95
C ILE A 72 -13.67 1.04 -0.31
N LEU A 73 -13.60 1.02 1.03
CA LEU A 73 -12.52 0.35 1.75
C LEU A 73 -12.41 -1.14 1.35
N THR A 74 -13.54 -1.85 1.32
CA THR A 74 -13.57 -3.27 0.93
C THR A 74 -13.04 -3.45 -0.49
N LEU A 75 -13.52 -2.65 -1.44
CA LEU A 75 -13.12 -2.72 -2.83
C LEU A 75 -11.63 -2.40 -3.01
N LEU A 76 -11.16 -1.29 -2.47
CA LEU A 76 -9.76 -0.87 -2.59
C LEU A 76 -8.82 -1.88 -1.91
N SER A 77 -9.24 -2.48 -0.80
CA SER A 77 -8.48 -3.54 -0.12
C SER A 77 -8.38 -4.80 -0.99
N LEU A 78 -9.49 -5.22 -1.63
CA LEU A 78 -9.48 -6.36 -2.55
C LEU A 78 -8.64 -6.09 -3.81
N VAL A 79 -8.70 -4.89 -4.38
CA VAL A 79 -7.85 -4.47 -5.50
C VAL A 79 -6.38 -4.51 -5.10
N THR A 80 -6.05 -3.96 -3.94
CA THR A 80 -4.67 -3.93 -3.43
C THR A 80 -4.17 -5.35 -3.13
N TRP A 81 -5.00 -6.21 -2.56
CA TRP A 81 -4.69 -7.63 -2.38
C TRP A 81 -4.45 -8.35 -3.71
N ALA A 82 -5.27 -8.06 -4.72
CA ALA A 82 -5.09 -8.61 -6.07
C ALA A 82 -3.76 -8.17 -6.69
N GLN A 83 -3.35 -6.91 -6.49
CA GLN A 83 -2.03 -6.42 -6.91
C GLN A 83 -0.91 -7.20 -6.20
N CYS A 84 -1.04 -7.50 -4.91
CA CYS A 84 -0.04 -8.32 -4.21
C CYS A 84 0.08 -9.73 -4.79
N CYS A 85 -1.04 -10.37 -5.13
CA CYS A 85 -1.07 -11.69 -5.75
C CYS A 85 -0.49 -11.69 -7.18
N TYR A 86 -0.77 -10.63 -7.94
CA TYR A 86 -0.35 -10.46 -9.33
C TYR A 86 1.15 -10.15 -9.46
N TYR A 87 1.66 -9.19 -8.68
CA TYR A 87 3.04 -8.72 -8.84
C TYR A 87 4.10 -9.54 -8.09
N ASP A 88 3.87 -9.96 -6.84
CA ASP A 88 4.92 -10.61 -6.04
C ASP A 88 4.52 -11.96 -5.44
N TRP A 89 3.42 -12.02 -4.69
CA TRP A 89 3.23 -13.13 -3.74
C TRP A 89 3.09 -14.49 -4.43
N LYS A 90 2.34 -14.54 -5.52
CA LYS A 90 2.09 -15.79 -6.25
C LYS A 90 2.28 -15.68 -7.76
N HIS A 91 2.65 -14.49 -8.26
CA HIS A 91 2.80 -14.19 -9.69
C HIS A 91 1.61 -14.71 -10.52
N TRP A 92 0.40 -14.50 -9.99
CA TRP A 92 -0.81 -14.99 -10.64
C TRP A 92 -1.10 -14.22 -11.93
N PRO A 93 -1.55 -14.88 -13.00
CA PRO A 93 -2.11 -14.17 -14.14
C PRO A 93 -3.40 -13.46 -13.71
N LEU A 94 -3.72 -12.35 -14.40
CA LEU A 94 -4.87 -11.50 -14.09
C LEU A 94 -6.19 -12.29 -14.02
N THR A 95 -6.34 -13.31 -14.86
CA THR A 95 -7.51 -14.20 -14.89
C THR A 95 -7.74 -14.90 -13.55
N ARG A 96 -6.68 -15.41 -12.90
CA ARG A 96 -6.80 -16.06 -11.59
C ARG A 96 -7.12 -15.06 -10.50
N CYS A 97 -6.52 -13.86 -10.54
CA CYS A 97 -6.85 -12.80 -9.58
C CYS A 97 -8.35 -12.44 -9.67
N VAL A 98 -8.86 -12.21 -10.89
CA VAL A 98 -10.29 -11.90 -11.11
C VAL A 98 -11.17 -13.08 -10.68
N ALA A 99 -10.81 -14.30 -11.06
CA ALA A 99 -11.58 -15.51 -10.71
C ALA A 99 -11.67 -15.78 -9.20
N VAL A 100 -10.76 -15.24 -8.39
CA VAL A 100 -10.82 -15.35 -6.92
C VAL A 100 -11.48 -14.12 -6.28
N VAL A 101 -11.12 -12.92 -6.74
CA VAL A 101 -11.60 -11.67 -6.14
C VAL A 101 -13.08 -11.46 -6.40
N VAL A 102 -13.60 -11.79 -7.58
CA VAL A 102 -15.01 -11.57 -7.92
C VAL A 102 -15.94 -12.44 -7.07
N PRO A 103 -15.74 -13.78 -6.95
CA PRO A 103 -16.55 -14.60 -6.05
C PRO A 103 -16.41 -14.19 -4.58
N LEU A 104 -15.21 -13.81 -4.15
CA LEU A 104 -14.99 -13.33 -2.78
C LEU A 104 -15.77 -12.04 -2.50
N ALA A 105 -15.71 -11.06 -3.41
CA ALA A 105 -16.47 -9.82 -3.30
C ALA A 105 -17.98 -10.10 -3.28
N ALA A 106 -18.47 -11.00 -4.14
CA ALA A 106 -19.87 -11.40 -4.17
C ALA A 106 -20.29 -12.07 -2.85
N LEU A 107 -19.46 -12.95 -2.28
CA LEU A 107 -19.70 -13.56 -0.97
C LEU A 107 -19.78 -12.51 0.13
N MET A 108 -18.85 -11.56 0.16
CA MET A 108 -18.81 -10.48 1.15
C MET A 108 -20.05 -9.59 1.06
N ALA A 109 -20.47 -9.24 -0.15
CA ALA A 109 -21.70 -8.49 -0.40
C ALA A 109 -22.95 -9.29 0.03
N ALA A 110 -23.02 -10.58 -0.30
CA ALA A 110 -24.13 -11.44 0.10
C ALA A 110 -24.24 -11.57 1.64
N VAL A 111 -23.11 -11.79 2.32
CA VAL A 111 -23.04 -11.84 3.78
C VAL A 111 -23.47 -10.50 4.39
N GLN A 112 -22.98 -9.38 3.85
CA GLN A 112 -23.37 -8.05 4.31
C GLN A 112 -24.88 -7.82 4.20
N VAL A 113 -25.46 -8.11 3.04
CA VAL A 113 -26.91 -7.96 2.80
C VAL A 113 -27.71 -8.84 3.75
N ALA A 114 -27.32 -10.11 3.91
CA ALA A 114 -27.98 -11.03 4.83
C ALA A 114 -27.93 -10.52 6.28
N LEU A 115 -26.78 -10.02 6.73
CA LEU A 115 -26.60 -9.46 8.06
C LEU A 115 -27.43 -8.18 8.26
N ILE A 116 -27.53 -7.30 7.25
CA ILE A 116 -28.38 -6.10 7.33
C ILE A 116 -29.84 -6.49 7.57
N PHE A 117 -30.37 -7.44 6.80
CA PHE A 117 -31.75 -7.90 7.00
C PHE A 117 -31.94 -8.56 8.36
N ALA A 118 -30.99 -9.41 8.79
CA ALA A 118 -31.04 -10.07 10.09
C ALA A 118 -31.02 -9.06 11.26
N LEU A 119 -30.15 -8.05 11.20
CA LEU A 119 -30.03 -7.04 12.26
C LEU A 119 -31.22 -6.08 12.29
N ARG A 120 -31.77 -5.71 11.12
CA ARG A 120 -33.01 -4.93 11.05
C ARG A 120 -34.18 -5.70 11.65
N ALA A 121 -34.35 -6.98 11.29
CA ALA A 121 -35.38 -7.83 11.89
C ALA A 121 -35.21 -7.99 13.41
N ALA A 122 -33.97 -8.20 13.88
CA ALA A 122 -33.68 -8.32 15.31
C ALA A 122 -33.96 -7.01 16.08
N ARG A 123 -33.72 -5.86 15.47
CA ARG A 123 -34.03 -4.55 16.06
C ARG A 123 -35.53 -4.31 16.14
N ASP A 124 -36.25 -4.59 15.04
CA ASP A 124 -37.67 -4.31 14.94
C ASP A 124 -38.52 -5.25 15.81
N GLN A 125 -38.15 -6.54 15.88
CA GLN A 125 -38.93 -7.56 16.59
C GLN A 125 -38.54 -7.74 18.05
N ALA A 126 -37.24 -7.62 18.38
CA ALA A 126 -36.72 -7.95 19.70
C ALA A 126 -36.06 -6.77 20.43
N HIS A 127 -36.00 -5.59 19.80
CA HIS A 127 -35.42 -4.36 20.34
C HIS A 127 -33.96 -4.54 20.82
N LEU A 128 -33.23 -5.49 20.21
CA LEU A 128 -31.87 -5.84 20.59
C LEU A 128 -30.87 -4.88 19.94
N THR A 129 -30.03 -4.23 20.75
CA THR A 129 -29.00 -3.28 20.29
C THR A 129 -27.59 -3.89 20.25
N TRP A 130 -27.36 -4.97 21.01
CA TRP A 130 -26.05 -5.64 21.09
C TRP A 130 -25.50 -6.16 19.73
N PRO A 131 -26.31 -6.61 18.74
CA PRO A 131 -25.77 -7.10 17.48
C PRO A 131 -25.07 -5.98 16.67
N SER A 132 -25.59 -4.76 16.72
CA SER A 132 -24.97 -3.62 16.04
C SER A 132 -23.66 -3.22 16.72
N ILE A 133 -23.60 -3.23 18.05
CA ILE A 133 -22.36 -3.02 18.81
C ILE A 133 -21.32 -4.10 18.46
N LEU A 134 -21.75 -5.35 18.33
CA LEU A 134 -20.87 -6.44 17.91
C LEU A 134 -20.28 -6.19 16.52
N MET A 135 -21.08 -5.69 15.55
CA MET A 135 -20.57 -5.36 14.21
C MET A 135 -19.54 -4.23 14.26
N ALA A 136 -19.78 -3.18 15.05
CA ALA A 136 -18.81 -2.11 15.25
C ALA A 136 -17.50 -2.64 15.88
N ALA A 137 -17.60 -3.43 16.94
CA ALA A 137 -16.45 -4.00 17.64
C ALA A 137 -15.66 -4.98 16.75
N LEU A 138 -16.35 -5.83 16.00
CA LEU A 138 -15.73 -6.78 15.07
C LEU A 138 -14.98 -6.05 13.95
N SER A 139 -15.57 -4.98 13.41
CA SER A 139 -14.90 -4.16 12.40
C SER A 139 -13.62 -3.54 12.95
N ALA A 140 -13.70 -2.86 14.09
CA ALA A 140 -12.54 -2.22 14.73
C ALA A 140 -11.44 -3.24 15.03
N ALA A 141 -11.80 -4.43 15.53
CA ALA A 141 -10.84 -5.50 15.79
C ALA A 141 -10.13 -5.99 14.51
N LEU A 142 -10.84 -6.11 13.39
CA LEU A 142 -10.26 -6.54 12.10
C LEU A 142 -9.36 -5.46 11.48
N LEU A 143 -9.74 -4.17 11.58
CA LEU A 143 -8.92 -3.05 11.14
C LEU A 143 -7.61 -3.00 11.93
N ALA A 144 -7.71 -2.98 13.26
CA ALA A 144 -6.57 -2.99 14.16
C ALA A 144 -5.69 -4.23 13.97
N ALA A 145 -6.28 -5.42 13.80
CA ALA A 145 -5.52 -6.64 13.50
C ALA A 145 -4.76 -6.54 12.17
N GLY A 146 -5.35 -5.90 11.16
CA GLY A 146 -4.68 -5.59 9.89
C GLY A 146 -3.45 -4.71 10.11
N VAL A 147 -3.60 -3.61 10.85
CA VAL A 147 -2.49 -2.70 11.15
C VAL A 147 -1.42 -3.39 12.00
N LEU A 148 -1.81 -4.16 13.02
CA LEU A 148 -0.90 -4.90 13.89
C LEU A 148 -0.09 -5.96 13.13
N ARG A 149 -0.71 -6.61 12.14
CA ARG A 149 -0.01 -7.52 11.23
C ARG A 149 1.17 -6.81 10.57
N HIS A 150 0.96 -5.57 10.14
CA HIS A 150 2.00 -4.75 9.52
C HIS A 150 3.10 -4.33 10.51
N TYR A 151 2.73 -3.98 11.75
CA TYR A 151 3.71 -3.76 12.82
C TYR A 151 4.62 -4.96 13.05
N TRP A 152 4.05 -6.17 13.05
CA TRP A 152 4.82 -7.40 13.19
C TRP A 152 5.83 -7.58 12.05
N ASP A 153 5.44 -7.24 10.83
CA ASP A 153 6.31 -7.29 9.66
C ASP A 153 7.47 -6.30 9.75
N VAL A 154 7.18 -5.07 10.18
CA VAL A 154 8.18 -4.03 10.44
C VAL A 154 9.14 -4.45 11.55
N TYR A 155 8.62 -5.05 12.62
CA TYR A 155 9.43 -5.54 13.74
C TYR A 155 10.40 -6.65 13.29
N LEU A 156 9.91 -7.61 12.52
CA LEU A 156 10.69 -8.76 12.07
C LEU A 156 11.74 -8.37 11.03
N HIS A 157 11.36 -7.59 10.02
CA HIS A 157 12.24 -7.24 8.90
C HIS A 157 13.13 -6.02 9.16
N ARG A 158 12.96 -5.36 10.33
CA ARG A 158 13.72 -4.17 10.77
C ARG A 158 13.79 -3.05 9.72
N SER A 159 12.84 -3.03 8.78
CA SER A 159 12.76 -2.05 7.70
C SER A 159 11.30 -1.81 7.35
N VAL A 160 10.91 -0.53 7.23
CA VAL A 160 9.60 -0.14 6.69
C VAL A 160 9.73 -0.09 5.18
N ARG A 161 9.71 -1.25 4.53
CA ARG A 161 9.66 -1.34 3.08
C ARG A 161 8.21 -1.53 2.66
N GLY A 162 7.79 -0.89 1.56
CA GLY A 162 6.56 -1.22 0.84
C GLY A 162 5.32 -0.37 1.10
N ILE A 163 5.13 0.18 2.30
CA ILE A 163 3.99 1.06 2.59
C ILE A 163 4.27 2.52 2.23
N SER A 164 3.32 3.16 1.56
CA SER A 164 3.32 4.57 1.21
C SER A 164 3.03 5.43 2.44
N PHE A 165 3.98 6.30 2.81
CA PHE A 165 3.78 7.28 3.88
C PHE A 165 2.61 8.24 3.60
N ILE A 166 2.26 8.46 2.33
CA ILE A 166 1.10 9.25 1.94
C ILE A 166 -0.20 8.53 2.32
N PHE A 167 -0.27 7.22 2.10
CA PHE A 167 -1.41 6.41 2.54
C PHE A 167 -1.57 6.48 4.06
N VAL A 168 -0.49 6.24 4.81
CA VAL A 168 -0.49 6.32 6.28
C VAL A 168 -0.96 7.69 6.77
N GLY A 169 -0.49 8.77 6.13
CA GLY A 169 -0.89 10.12 6.51
C GLY A 169 -2.36 10.43 6.24
N ILE A 170 -2.91 9.94 5.12
CA ILE A 170 -4.34 10.12 4.81
C ILE A 170 -5.22 9.31 5.77
N ASP A 171 -4.81 8.09 6.11
CA ASP A 171 -5.52 7.22 7.06
C ASP A 171 -5.58 7.87 8.46
N ALA A 172 -4.43 8.30 8.97
CA ALA A 172 -4.32 9.01 10.25
C ALA A 172 -5.10 10.34 10.27
N ALA A 173 -5.13 11.06 9.14
CA ALA A 173 -5.95 12.26 9.01
C ALA A 173 -7.44 11.93 9.08
N GLY A 174 -7.85 10.80 8.48
CA GLY A 174 -9.21 10.26 8.59
C GLY A 174 -9.62 10.05 10.05
N ASP A 175 -8.78 9.35 10.82
CA ASP A 175 -9.03 9.11 12.24
C ASP A 175 -9.07 10.39 13.05
N LEU A 176 -8.16 11.33 12.78
CA LEU A 176 -8.12 12.61 13.46
C LEU A 176 -9.40 13.42 13.22
N PHE A 177 -9.84 13.56 11.97
CA PHE A 177 -11.05 14.31 11.65
C PHE A 177 -12.30 13.64 12.21
N SER A 178 -12.39 12.30 12.15
CA SER A 178 -13.49 11.54 12.73
C SER A 178 -13.51 11.65 14.26
N LEU A 179 -12.37 11.58 14.93
CA LEU A 179 -12.26 11.78 16.38
C LEU A 179 -12.67 13.19 16.79
N LEU A 180 -12.19 14.22 16.07
CA LEU A 180 -12.62 15.60 16.30
C LEU A 180 -14.13 15.75 16.12
N SER A 181 -14.72 15.09 15.12
CA SER A 181 -16.16 15.15 14.88
C SER A 181 -16.98 14.70 16.09
N VAL A 182 -16.53 13.66 16.81
CA VAL A 182 -17.22 13.13 18.01
C VAL A 182 -17.22 14.15 19.15
N PHE A 183 -16.15 14.93 19.31
CA PHE A 183 -16.09 15.98 20.33
C PHE A 183 -17.04 17.16 20.10
N PHE A 184 -17.48 17.37 18.85
CA PHE A 184 -18.46 18.41 18.51
C PHE A 184 -19.91 17.91 18.50
N GLN A 185 -20.13 16.60 18.69
CA GLN A 185 -21.47 16.03 18.77
C GLN A 185 -22.16 16.36 20.11
N PRO A 186 -23.50 16.49 20.13
CA PRO A 186 -24.27 16.77 21.35
C PRO A 186 -24.20 15.63 22.38
N LYS A 187 -23.95 14.40 21.94
CA LYS A 187 -23.74 13.22 22.77
C LYS A 187 -22.35 12.68 22.49
N LEU A 188 -21.54 12.53 23.54
CA LEU A 188 -20.23 11.92 23.42
C LEU A 188 -20.39 10.42 23.18
N ASP A 189 -20.03 9.99 21.97
CA ASP A 189 -19.92 8.58 21.63
C ASP A 189 -18.57 8.03 22.11
N VAL A 190 -18.58 7.45 23.30
CA VAL A 190 -17.38 6.84 23.90
C VAL A 190 -16.83 5.71 23.02
N LEU A 191 -17.70 4.97 22.33
CA LEU A 191 -17.28 3.89 21.44
C LEU A 191 -16.50 4.46 20.25
N GLY A 192 -17.03 5.49 19.60
CA GLY A 192 -16.34 6.22 18.53
C GLY A 192 -15.00 6.80 18.97
N ILE A 193 -14.92 7.39 20.18
CA ILE A 193 -13.65 7.90 20.74
C ILE A 193 -12.62 6.78 20.88
N VAL A 194 -13.01 5.64 21.43
CA VAL A 194 -12.10 4.50 21.63
C VAL A 194 -11.64 3.95 20.28
N ILE A 195 -12.54 3.76 19.32
CA ILE A 195 -12.21 3.22 18.00
C ILE A 195 -11.27 4.17 17.25
N TYR A 196 -11.67 5.44 17.04
CA TYR A 196 -10.86 6.39 16.27
C TYR A 196 -9.57 6.76 16.98
N GLY A 197 -9.59 6.87 18.31
CA GLY A 197 -8.39 7.13 19.11
C GLY A 197 -7.38 5.99 19.04
N THR A 198 -7.83 4.74 19.08
CA THR A 198 -6.93 3.58 18.99
C THR A 198 -6.30 3.48 17.61
N GLU A 199 -7.08 3.61 16.54
CA GLU A 199 -6.56 3.62 15.16
C GLU A 199 -5.56 4.76 14.96
N LEU A 200 -5.88 5.97 15.41
CA LEU A 200 -4.98 7.12 15.31
C LEU A 200 -3.63 6.84 16.00
N VAL A 201 -3.65 6.25 17.20
CA VAL A 201 -2.41 5.88 17.92
C VAL A 201 -1.62 4.83 17.15
N LEU A 202 -2.28 3.81 16.59
CA LEU A 202 -1.64 2.79 15.78
C LEU A 202 -0.97 3.40 14.54
N TRP A 203 -1.61 4.36 13.87
CA TRP A 203 -1.00 5.00 12.71
C TRP A 203 0.13 5.96 13.06
N LEU A 204 -0.03 6.77 14.10
CA LEU A 204 1.03 7.65 14.56
C LEU A 204 2.27 6.86 14.97
N GLY A 205 2.08 5.71 15.65
CA GLY A 205 3.19 4.82 15.98
C GLY A 205 3.87 4.23 14.74
N LEU A 206 3.10 3.89 13.69
CA LEU A 206 3.66 3.32 12.46
C LEU A 206 4.40 4.39 11.67
N PHE A 207 3.83 5.60 11.62
CA PHE A 207 4.45 6.77 11.02
C PHE A 207 5.76 7.12 11.74
N ALA A 208 5.78 7.09 13.08
CA ALA A 208 6.98 7.32 13.88
C ALA A 208 8.03 6.23 13.68
N ALA A 209 7.64 4.95 13.71
CA ALA A 209 8.54 3.82 13.48
C ALA A 209 9.14 3.85 12.06
N GLY A 210 8.32 4.13 11.04
CA GLY A 210 8.75 4.31 9.66
C GLY A 210 9.63 5.52 9.45
N GLY A 211 9.29 6.65 10.06
CA GLY A 211 10.11 7.85 10.07
C GLY A 211 11.48 7.59 10.67
N TYR A 212 11.55 6.99 11.86
CA TYR A 212 12.81 6.68 12.54
C TYR A 212 13.71 5.73 11.73
N LEU A 213 13.14 4.64 11.21
CA LEU A 213 13.90 3.64 10.44
C LEU A 213 14.37 4.15 9.08
N ASN A 214 13.66 5.11 8.47
CA ASN A 214 14.04 5.72 7.20
C ASN A 214 15.00 6.92 7.39
N LEU A 215 14.88 7.65 8.50
CA LEU A 215 15.76 8.78 8.85
C LEU A 215 17.18 8.29 9.20
N LYS A 216 17.33 7.19 9.93
CA LYS A 216 18.65 6.62 10.31
C LYS A 216 19.61 6.38 9.13
N PRO A 217 19.23 5.68 8.04
CA PRO A 217 20.09 5.51 6.87
C PRO A 217 20.27 6.79 6.05
N TRP A 218 19.29 7.70 6.05
CA TRP A 218 19.41 8.99 5.35
C TRP A 218 20.42 9.92 6.05
N VAL A 219 20.38 10.01 7.37
CA VAL A 219 21.38 10.74 8.19
C VAL A 219 22.76 10.11 8.01
N GLY A 220 22.87 8.78 8.02
CA GLY A 220 24.13 8.08 7.74
C GLY A 220 24.73 8.39 6.36
N ARG A 221 23.90 8.53 5.31
CA ARG A 221 24.36 8.90 3.96
C ARG A 221 24.70 10.40 3.82
N ARG A 222 24.00 11.26 4.55
CA ARG A 222 24.18 12.72 4.48
C ARG A 222 25.37 13.21 5.30
N PHE A 223 25.69 12.53 6.40
CA PHE A 223 26.82 12.87 7.28
C PHE A 223 28.02 11.90 7.14
N GLY A 224 27.86 10.76 6.46
CA GLY A 224 28.92 9.77 6.25
C GLY A 224 29.77 9.95 4.98
N SER A 225 29.48 10.93 4.14
CA SER A 225 30.23 11.19 2.89
C SER A 225 31.20 12.37 2.99
N SER A 226 31.91 12.50 4.11
CA SER A 226 33.01 13.46 4.27
C SER A 226 34.35 12.81 4.62
N GLY A 227 34.51 11.50 4.41
CA GLY A 227 35.75 10.81 4.79
C GLY A 227 36.00 9.54 3.99
N ALA A 228 36.18 9.64 2.69
CA ALA A 228 36.87 8.61 1.91
C ALA A 228 37.80 9.31 0.92
N GLY A 229 38.94 9.75 1.45
CA GLY A 229 40.07 10.20 0.66
C GLY A 229 40.63 9.08 -0.21
N SER A 230 41.21 9.51 -1.32
CA SER A 230 41.88 8.81 -2.43
C SER A 230 42.67 7.53 -2.10
N PRO A 231 42.88 6.63 -3.10
CA PRO A 231 43.47 5.32 -2.89
C PRO A 231 45.01 5.41 -2.72
N PRO A 232 45.65 4.52 -1.96
CA PRO A 232 47.10 4.37 -2.03
C PRO A 232 47.47 3.50 -3.25
N VAL A 233 48.04 4.17 -4.25
CA VAL A 233 48.92 3.57 -5.26
C VAL A 233 50.21 3.15 -4.57
N SER A 234 50.72 1.96 -4.89
CA SER A 234 52.08 1.52 -4.57
C SER A 234 52.44 0.28 -5.41
N PRO A 235 53.72 0.02 -5.72
CA PRO A 235 54.28 0.34 -7.04
C PRO A 235 54.75 -0.89 -7.82
N SER A 236 55.08 -0.62 -9.08
CA SER A 236 55.79 -1.47 -10.04
C SER A 236 56.92 -2.34 -9.46
N GLU A 237 56.93 -3.62 -9.83
CA GLU A 237 58.17 -4.36 -10.03
C GLU A 237 58.38 -4.62 -11.53
N ARG A 238 59.58 -4.27 -11.98
CA ARG A 238 60.10 -4.33 -13.36
C ARG A 238 60.60 -5.74 -13.69
N ALA A 239 60.58 -6.02 -14.99
CA ALA A 239 61.54 -6.82 -15.78
C ALA A 239 61.75 -8.27 -15.32
N GLY A 240 61.53 -9.30 -16.13
CA GLY A 240 61.72 -9.43 -17.56
C GLY A 240 62.71 -10.58 -17.75
N ASP A 241 62.30 -11.68 -18.39
CA ASP A 241 63.21 -12.55 -19.12
C ASP A 241 62.45 -13.40 -20.14
N ALA A 242 63.14 -13.67 -21.24
CA ALA A 242 62.67 -14.30 -22.47
C ALA A 242 62.67 -15.83 -22.40
N GLY A 243 62.01 -16.48 -23.38
CA GLY A 243 62.25 -17.88 -23.69
C GLY A 243 61.04 -18.62 -24.25
N GLU A 244 60.99 -18.74 -25.58
CA GLU A 244 60.18 -19.71 -26.32
C GLU A 244 60.56 -21.15 -25.95
N ASP A 245 59.59 -22.07 -25.88
CA ASP A 245 59.59 -23.34 -26.63
C ASP A 245 58.40 -24.25 -26.29
N GLY A 246 57.74 -24.75 -27.34
CA GLY A 246 57.56 -26.19 -27.57
C GLY A 246 56.65 -27.04 -26.66
N GLN A 247 55.40 -27.20 -27.10
CA GLN A 247 54.78 -28.51 -27.42
C GLN A 247 54.32 -29.50 -26.31
N GLN A 248 52.98 -29.64 -26.27
CA GLN A 248 52.14 -30.86 -26.12
C GLN A 248 52.40 -31.88 -24.99
N GLY A 249 51.38 -32.02 -24.13
CA GLY A 249 51.11 -33.24 -23.36
C GLY A 249 49.81 -33.11 -22.56
N GLY A 250 48.74 -33.74 -23.04
CA GLY A 250 47.38 -33.61 -22.51
C GLY A 250 47.13 -34.33 -21.19
N GLY A 251 46.10 -33.88 -20.46
CA GLY A 251 45.53 -34.62 -19.35
C GLY A 251 44.63 -33.80 -18.43
N GLY A 252 43.31 -33.92 -18.61
CA GLY A 252 42.34 -33.99 -17.50
C GLY A 252 41.76 -32.69 -16.93
N GLY A 253 40.42 -32.66 -16.85
CA GLY A 253 39.72 -31.97 -15.76
C GLY A 253 39.01 -30.66 -16.09
N GLY A 254 37.95 -30.70 -16.90
CA GLY A 254 37.03 -29.57 -17.05
C GLY A 254 36.12 -29.43 -15.82
N GLY A 255 36.40 -28.46 -14.95
CA GLY A 255 35.59 -28.10 -13.80
C GLY A 255 35.45 -26.59 -13.62
N GLY A 256 34.20 -26.12 -13.57
CA GLY A 256 33.77 -24.98 -12.75
C GLY A 256 34.17 -23.56 -13.20
N GLY A 257 33.23 -22.84 -13.82
CA GLY A 257 33.34 -21.39 -14.02
C GLY A 257 31.99 -20.76 -14.36
N VAL A 258 31.10 -20.66 -13.37
CA VAL A 258 29.82 -19.94 -13.50
C VAL A 258 30.10 -18.45 -13.69
N MET A 259 29.84 -17.96 -14.91
CA MET A 259 29.98 -16.56 -15.29
C MET A 259 28.82 -15.74 -14.70
N LEU A 260 29.09 -14.98 -13.63
CA LEU A 260 28.17 -14.00 -13.04
C LEU A 260 27.98 -12.84 -14.03
N ARG A 261 26.80 -12.75 -14.65
CA ARG A 261 26.36 -11.61 -15.45
C ARG A 261 26.19 -10.38 -14.54
N ASN A 262 27.01 -9.36 -14.78
CA ASN A 262 26.81 -8.00 -14.28
C ASN A 262 25.60 -7.36 -14.98
N THR A 263 24.53 -7.11 -14.23
CA THR A 263 23.44 -6.19 -14.63
C THR A 263 23.63 -4.84 -13.95
N PRO A 264 23.68 -3.72 -14.69
CA PRO A 264 23.73 -2.40 -14.08
C PRO A 264 22.35 -2.03 -13.53
N SER A 265 22.32 -1.84 -12.21
CA SER A 265 21.20 -1.29 -11.45
C SER A 265 21.24 0.24 -11.46
N SER A 266 20.04 0.83 -11.49
CA SER A 266 19.70 2.22 -11.17
C SER A 266 19.74 3.25 -12.30
N THR A 267 18.56 3.66 -12.76
CA THR A 267 18.30 5.05 -13.15
C THR A 267 17.23 5.65 -12.25
N SER A 268 17.67 6.66 -11.49
CA SER A 268 16.92 7.58 -10.64
C SER A 268 15.95 8.42 -11.47
N VAL A 269 14.68 8.48 -11.08
CA VAL A 269 13.68 9.39 -11.67
C VAL A 269 13.29 10.46 -10.64
N PHE A 270 14.23 11.36 -10.37
CA PHE A 270 13.95 12.74 -10.00
C PHE A 270 14.82 13.61 -10.92
N ARG A 271 14.22 14.20 -11.95
CA ARG A 271 14.76 15.40 -12.61
C ARG A 271 13.71 16.49 -12.54
N THR A 272 14.10 17.56 -11.86
CA THR A 272 13.43 18.84 -11.77
C THR A 272 13.37 19.48 -13.16
N ALA A 273 12.23 20.06 -13.51
CA ALA A 273 12.09 20.90 -14.68
C ALA A 273 12.93 22.17 -14.51
N SER A 274 13.77 22.48 -15.48
CA SER A 274 14.32 23.82 -15.68
C SER A 274 14.16 24.14 -17.15
N CYS A 275 13.62 25.33 -17.37
CA CYS A 275 13.13 25.90 -18.61
C CYS A 275 14.24 26.03 -19.65
N ASP A 276 13.92 25.83 -20.93
CA ASP A 276 14.54 26.55 -22.05
C ASP A 276 13.56 26.67 -23.23
N VAL A 277 13.52 27.87 -23.80
CA VAL A 277 12.66 28.41 -24.86
C VAL A 277 13.31 28.12 -26.24
N PRO A 278 12.56 28.13 -27.38
CA PRO A 278 12.79 27.23 -28.50
C PRO A 278 13.71 27.79 -29.58
N GLY A 279 14.38 26.89 -30.30
CA GLY A 279 15.09 27.20 -31.53
C GLY A 279 15.52 25.96 -32.30
N GLN A 280 15.02 25.86 -33.53
CA GLN A 280 15.70 25.30 -34.71
C GLN A 280 15.59 23.79 -35.03
N GLU A 281 14.65 23.53 -35.95
CA GLU A 281 14.75 22.78 -37.22
C GLU A 281 15.36 21.37 -37.28
N GLY A 282 14.56 20.46 -37.86
CA GLY A 282 15.04 19.54 -38.90
C GLY A 282 14.97 18.05 -38.58
N GLY A 283 14.10 17.31 -39.29
CA GLY A 283 14.28 15.87 -39.45
C GLY A 283 13.01 15.04 -39.46
N ALA A 284 12.32 15.01 -40.60
CA ALA A 284 11.19 14.14 -40.89
C ALA A 284 11.52 12.65 -40.72
N ARG A 285 10.60 11.87 -40.13
CA ARG A 285 10.45 10.43 -40.40
C ARG A 285 8.98 10.01 -40.28
N THR A 286 8.61 9.19 -41.26
CA THR A 286 7.31 8.86 -41.81
C THR A 286 6.56 7.78 -41.03
N ARG A 287 5.23 7.92 -40.97
CA ARG A 287 4.26 6.89 -40.54
C ARG A 287 3.96 5.93 -41.69
N PRO A 288 3.68 4.64 -41.43
CA PRO A 288 2.90 3.81 -42.34
C PRO A 288 1.43 3.74 -41.88
N GLY A 289 0.52 3.95 -42.83
CA GLY A 289 -0.93 3.85 -42.65
C GLY A 289 -1.50 2.45 -42.92
N PHE A 290 -2.76 2.35 -42.52
CA PHE A 290 -3.78 1.30 -42.71
C PHE A 290 -3.81 0.56 -44.05
N ILE A 291 -4.20 -0.73 -44.01
CA ILE A 291 -5.06 -1.35 -45.05
C ILE A 291 -6.15 -2.21 -44.38
N THR A 292 -7.39 -1.87 -44.67
CA THR A 292 -8.63 -2.60 -44.40
C THR A 292 -8.96 -3.46 -45.64
N ALA A 293 -9.42 -4.70 -45.46
CA ALA A 293 -10.00 -5.48 -46.55
C ALA A 293 -11.26 -6.21 -46.07
N ALA A 294 -12.38 -5.90 -46.71
CA ALA A 294 -13.69 -6.52 -46.56
C ALA A 294 -14.05 -7.32 -47.81
N GLN A 295 -14.82 -8.40 -47.59
CA GLN A 295 -15.73 -9.11 -48.49
C GLN A 295 -15.20 -9.70 -49.81
N ARG A 296 -15.31 -11.04 -49.90
CA ARG A 296 -16.20 -11.74 -50.84
C ARG A 296 -16.80 -12.96 -50.15
#